data_AF-A0A3D2I9R0-F1
#
_entry.id   AF-A0A3D2I9R0-F1
#
_cell.length_a   1.000
_cell.length_b   1.000
_cell.length_c   1.000
_cell.angle_alpha   90.00
_cell.angle_beta   90.00
_cell.angle_gamma   90.00
#
_symmetry.space_group_name_H-M   'P 1'
#
loop_
_entity.id
_entity.type
_entity.pdbx_description
1 polymer ?
#
loop_
_entity_poly.entity_id
_entity_poly.type
_entity_poly.pdbx_seq_one_letter_code
_entity_poly.pdbx_strand_id
1 'polypeptide(L)'
;ADSLGNSLDMGTDYDDFNEVAHIDKEQELIENKLLTELQVKNRIILRSVMTKAGFIPVRTEWWHFDAFSRTETKSRFKIVE
;
A
#
# COMPACT_ATOMS: atom_id res chain seq x y z
N ALA A 1 -0.12 7.34 12.10
CA ALA A 1 0.60 8.58 12.41
C ALA A 1 1.67 8.26 13.44
N ASP A 2 2.72 9.08 13.51
CA ASP A 2 3.67 9.04 14.62
C ASP A 2 3.00 9.47 15.95
N SER A 3 3.77 9.50 17.04
CA SER A 3 3.25 9.89 18.36
C SER A 3 2.84 11.36 18.46
N LEU A 4 3.17 12.19 17.47
CA LEU A 4 2.83 13.61 17.39
C LEU A 4 1.67 13.88 16.41
N GLY A 5 1.16 12.84 15.75
CA GLY A 5 0.08 12.95 14.77
C GLY A 5 0.55 13.21 13.33
N ASN A 6 1.85 13.22 13.06
CA ASN A 6 2.35 13.40 11.71
C ASN A 6 2.16 12.12 10.87
N SER A 7 2.00 12.30 9.56
CA SER A 7 2.01 11.19 8.61
C SER A 7 3.35 10.46 8.68
N LEU A 8 3.30 9.13 8.61
CA LEU A 8 4.51 8.32 8.51
C LEU A 8 5.08 8.47 7.10
N ASP A 9 6.39 8.61 6.99
CA ASP A 9 7.09 8.57 5.71
C ASP A 9 7.02 7.15 5.12
N MET A 10 6.50 7.07 3.89
CA MET A 10 6.30 5.84 3.14
C MET A 10 7.19 5.77 1.88
N GLY A 11 8.08 6.75 1.66
CA GLY A 11 9.04 6.79 0.57
C GLY A 11 8.52 7.31 -0.77
N THR A 12 7.22 7.35 -0.97
CA THR A 12 6.56 8.07 -2.05
C THR A 12 5.33 8.78 -1.51
N ASP A 13 4.83 9.75 -2.27
CA ASP A 13 3.53 10.36 -1.98
C ASP A 13 2.39 9.37 -2.23
N TYR A 14 1.21 9.69 -1.70
CA TYR A 14 -0.06 9.06 -2.09
C TYR A 14 -0.33 9.35 -3.58
N ASP A 15 -0.93 8.38 -4.29
CA ASP A 15 -1.27 8.47 -5.72
C ASP A 15 -0.05 8.48 -6.67
N ASP A 16 1.09 7.92 -6.22
CA ASP A 16 2.31 7.83 -7.03
C ASP A 16 2.37 6.52 -7.84
N PHE A 17 1.98 6.54 -9.11
CA PHE A 17 1.96 5.33 -9.95
C PHE A 17 3.33 4.80 -10.42
N ASN A 18 4.46 5.28 -9.86
CA ASN A 18 5.80 4.79 -10.20
C ASN A 18 6.15 3.46 -9.50
N GLU A 19 7.14 2.73 -10.03
CA GLU A 19 7.56 1.44 -9.46
C GLU A 19 8.03 1.51 -7.99
N VAL A 20 8.45 2.69 -7.51
CA VAL A 20 8.86 2.89 -6.11
C VAL A 20 7.69 2.76 -5.13
N ALA A 21 6.46 2.96 -5.61
CA ALA A 21 5.25 2.75 -4.82
C ALA A 21 4.85 1.27 -4.68
N HIS A 22 5.41 0.39 -5.49
CA HIS A 22 5.08 -1.02 -5.48
C HIS A 22 5.54 -1.70 -4.17
N ILE A 23 4.80 -2.73 -3.76
CA ILE A 23 5.06 -3.48 -2.52
C ILE A 23 5.77 -4.82 -2.74
N ASP A 24 6.01 -5.22 -3.99
CA ASP A 24 6.56 -6.53 -4.36
C ASP A 24 8.06 -6.52 -4.67
N LYS A 25 8.67 -5.34 -4.81
CA LYS A 25 10.12 -5.15 -5.03
C LYS A 25 10.81 -4.31 -3.94
N GLU A 26 10.22 -4.23 -2.75
CA GLU A 26 10.70 -3.34 -1.67
C GLU A 26 12.17 -3.60 -1.28
N GLN A 27 12.63 -4.85 -1.31
CA GLN A 27 14.02 -5.21 -1.03
C GLN A 27 14.99 -4.65 -2.08
N GLU A 28 14.66 -4.79 -3.37
CA GLU A 28 15.45 -4.22 -4.48
C GLU A 28 15.46 -2.69 -4.42
N LEU A 29 14.33 -2.07 -4.06
CA LEU A 29 14.24 -0.61 -3.89
C LEU A 29 15.12 -0.11 -2.73
N ILE A 30 15.26 -0.88 -1.65
CA ILE A 30 16.22 -0.58 -0.56
C ILE A 30 17.66 -0.68 -1.08
N GLU A 31 18.00 -1.76 -1.78
CA GLU A 31 19.35 -1.99 -2.33
C GLU A 31 19.77 -0.87 -3.30
N ASN A 32 18.82 -0.37 -4.10
CA ASN A 32 19.00 0.75 -5.00
C ASN A 32 18.90 2.13 -4.33
N LYS A 33 18.73 2.20 -3.01
CA LYS A 33 18.59 3.43 -2.21
C LYS A 33 17.40 4.31 -2.62
N LEU A 34 16.39 3.72 -3.23
CA LEU A 34 15.11 4.37 -3.57
C LEU A 34 14.14 4.33 -2.39
N LEU A 35 14.29 3.35 -1.50
CA LEU A 35 13.58 3.27 -0.22
C LEU A 35 14.56 3.07 0.94
N THR A 36 14.10 3.42 2.13
CA THR A 36 14.76 3.10 3.39
C THR A 36 14.06 1.93 4.09
N GLU A 37 14.79 1.22 4.94
CA GLU A 37 14.21 0.15 5.77
C GLU A 37 13.06 0.66 6.66
N LEU A 38 13.13 1.91 7.13
CA LEU A 38 12.08 2.51 7.94
C LEU A 38 10.79 2.73 7.14
N GLN A 39 10.89 3.21 5.91
CA GLN A 39 9.74 3.39 5.02
C GLN A 39 9.05 2.06 4.73
N VAL A 40 9.82 1.01 4.42
CA VAL A 40 9.28 -0.35 4.22
C VAL A 40 8.66 -0.89 5.50
N LYS A 41 9.26 -0.66 6.68
CA LYS A 41 8.67 -1.02 7.97
C LYS A 41 7.33 -0.32 8.22
N ASN A 42 7.22 0.97 7.88
CA ASN A 42 5.95 1.71 7.97
C ASN A 42 4.89 1.11 7.04
N ARG A 43 5.25 0.78 5.78
CA ARG A 43 4.38 0.10 4.82
C ARG A 43 3.91 -1.27 5.33
N ILE A 44 4.79 -2.05 5.97
CA ILE A 44 4.46 -3.35 6.57
C ILE A 44 3.43 -3.20 7.70
N ILE A 45 3.57 -2.18 8.56
CA ILE A 45 2.59 -1.92 9.63
C ILE A 45 1.21 -1.65 9.03
N LEU A 46 1.12 -0.74 8.06
CA LEU A 46 -0.12 -0.42 7.37
C LEU A 46 -0.74 -1.68 6.75
N ARG A 47 0.04 -2.42 5.94
CA ARG A 47 -0.40 -3.64 5.26
C ARG A 47 -0.90 -4.69 6.25
N SER A 48 -0.19 -4.90 7.35
CA SER A 48 -0.58 -5.86 8.39
C SER A 48 -1.92 -5.50 9.03
N VAL A 49 -2.14 -4.22 9.35
CA VAL A 49 -3.39 -3.76 9.96
C VAL A 49 -4.55 -3.87 8.98
N MET A 50 -4.37 -3.43 7.73
CA MET A 50 -5.42 -3.47 6.71
C MET A 50 -5.81 -4.92 6.35
N THR A 51 -4.84 -5.82 6.22
CA THR A 51 -5.11 -7.24 5.99
C THR A 51 -5.83 -7.89 7.17
N LYS A 52 -5.46 -7.56 8.42
CA LYS A 52 -6.20 -8.03 9.61
C LYS A 52 -7.65 -7.51 9.64
N ALA A 53 -7.90 -6.34 9.07
CA ALA A 53 -9.23 -5.77 8.93
C ALA A 53 -10.03 -6.34 7.73
N GLY A 54 -9.45 -7.25 6.95
CA GLY A 54 -10.12 -7.92 5.82
C GLY A 54 -9.90 -7.27 4.46
N PHE A 55 -9.05 -6.24 4.36
CA PHE A 55 -8.71 -5.62 3.09
C PHE A 55 -7.57 -6.33 2.37
N ILE A 56 -7.57 -6.23 1.04
CA ILE A 56 -6.63 -6.90 0.13
C ILE A 56 -5.64 -5.86 -0.42
N PRO A 57 -4.32 -5.99 -0.17
CA PRO A 57 -3.35 -5.03 -0.69
C PRO A 57 -3.22 -5.11 -2.22
N VAL A 58 -3.04 -3.97 -2.87
CA VAL A 58 -2.67 -3.90 -4.29
C VAL A 58 -1.14 -3.89 -4.42
N ARG A 59 -0.63 -4.70 -5.34
CA ARG A 59 0.82 -4.92 -5.48
C ARG A 59 1.60 -3.69 -5.95
N THR A 60 0.94 -2.83 -6.72
CA THR A 60 1.56 -1.67 -7.38
C THR A 60 1.49 -0.40 -6.54
N GLU A 61 0.75 -0.39 -5.43
CA GLU A 61 0.39 0.84 -4.72
C GLU A 61 0.37 0.59 -3.21
N TRP A 62 1.36 1.08 -2.45
CA TRP A 62 1.44 0.82 -1.01
C TRP A 62 0.25 1.37 -0.20
N TRP A 63 -0.44 2.37 -0.72
CA TRP A 63 -1.61 2.99 -0.08
C TRP A 63 -2.95 2.34 -0.46
N HIS A 64 -3.00 1.54 -1.54
CA HIS A 64 -4.27 1.03 -2.07
C HIS A 64 -4.61 -0.34 -1.52
N PHE A 65 -5.86 -0.47 -1.08
CA PHE A 65 -6.41 -1.74 -0.62
C PHE A 65 -7.84 -1.94 -1.13
N ASP A 66 -8.11 -3.11 -1.69
CA ASP A 66 -9.44 -3.51 -2.13
C ASP A 66 -10.23 -4.15 -0.99
N ALA A 67 -11.52 -3.83 -0.88
CA ALA A 67 -12.43 -4.51 0.06
C ALA A 67 -12.83 -5.92 -0.42
N PHE A 68 -12.85 -6.13 -1.75
CA PHE A 68 -13.22 -7.40 -2.38
C PHE A 68 -12.36 -7.65 -3.61
N SER A 69 -12.25 -8.91 -4.02
CA SER A 69 -11.63 -9.23 -5.31
C SER A 69 -12.42 -8.59 -6.46
N ARG A 70 -11.75 -8.29 -7.58
CA ARG A 70 -12.41 -7.74 -8.78
C ARG A 70 -13.61 -8.57 -9.24
N THR A 71 -13.51 -9.90 -9.17
CA THR A 71 -14.60 -10.83 -9.54
C THR A 71 -15.80 -10.69 -8.61
N GLU A 72 -15.54 -10.58 -7.30
CA GLU A 72 -16.58 -10.43 -6.29
C GLU A 72 -17.24 -9.05 -6.36
N THR A 73 -16.47 -7.98 -6.55
CA THR A 73 -16.99 -6.62 -6.76
C THR A 73 -17.96 -6.59 -7.93
N LYS A 74 -17.61 -7.19 -9.07
CA LYS A 74 -18.48 -7.28 -10.25
C LYS A 74 -19.77 -8.07 -10.02
N SER A 75 -19.73 -9.09 -9.16
CA SER A 75 -20.90 -9.90 -8.84
C SER A 75 -21.85 -9.18 -7.88
N ARG A 76 -21.30 -8.45 -6.91
CA ARG A 76 -22.06 -7.81 -5.83
C ARG A 76 -22.63 -6.44 -6.20
N PHE A 77 -21.93 -5.68 -7.03
CA PHE A 77 -22.24 -4.28 -7.29
C PHE A 77 -22.46 -4.03 -8.78
N LYS A 78 -23.40 -3.11 -9.07
CA LYS A 78 -23.57 -2.56 -10.42
C LYS A 78 -22.65 -1.36 -10.59
N ILE A 79 -22.12 -1.20 -11.80
CA ILE A 79 -21.41 0.02 -12.17
C ILE A 79 -22.42 1.17 -12.12
N VAL A 80 -22.03 2.26 -11.49
CA VAL A 80 -22.77 3.53 -11.53
C VAL A 80 -22.17 4.33 -12.70
N GLU A 81 -23.04 4.73 -13.63
CA GLU A 81 -22.73 5.57 -14.79
C GLU A 81 -23.35 6.95 -14.63
#